data_AF-A0A0D0PGI2-F1
#
_entry.id   AF-A0A0D0PGI2-F1
#
_cell.length_a   1.000
_cell.length_b   1.000
_cell.length_c   1.000
_cell.angle_alpha   90.00
_cell.angle_beta   90.00
_cell.angle_gamma   90.00
#
_symmetry.space_group_name_H-M   'P 1'
#
loop_
_entity.id
_entity.type
_entity.pdbx_description
1 polymer ?
#
loop_
_entity_poly.entity_id
_entity_poly.type
_entity_poly.pdbx_seq_one_letter_code
_entity_poly.pdbx_strand_id
1 'polypeptide(L)' 'MNPQMLELLITRQMPFGKYKGRILADLPGPYLNWFAREGFPHGELGGLLALMQEIDHNGLSDLLDPLRAKHGKPKPRH' A
#
# COMPACT_ATOMS: atom_id res chain seq x y z
N MET A 1 9.88 12.22 5.71
CA MET A 1 9.01 11.34 4.88
C MET A 1 8.53 12.14 3.68
N ASN A 2 8.59 11.55 2.47
CA ASN A 2 8.14 12.21 1.24
C ASN A 2 6.63 12.02 1.06
N PRO A 3 5.80 13.09 1.11
CA PRO A 3 4.35 12.99 0.92
C PRO A 3 3.95 12.29 -0.39
N GLN A 4 4.81 12.36 -1.40
CA GLN A 4 4.62 11.73 -2.71
C GLN A 4 4.53 10.20 -2.60
N MET A 5 5.18 9.57 -1.62
CA MET A 5 5.08 8.13 -1.44
C MET A 5 3.68 7.69 -1.01
N LEU A 6 3.00 8.47 -0.18
CA LEU A 6 1.62 8.17 0.25
C LEU A 6 0.65 8.23 -0.93
N GLU A 7 0.82 9.21 -1.81
CA GLU A 7 0.05 9.30 -3.06
C GLU A 7 0.34 8.09 -3.98
N LEU A 8 1.58 7.60 -4.02
CA LEU A 8 1.93 6.39 -4.76
C LEU A 8 1.23 5.14 -4.20
N LEU A 9 1.04 5.01 -2.89
CA LEU A 9 0.33 3.87 -2.30
C LEU A 9 -1.11 3.72 -2.82
N ILE A 10 -1.80 4.85 -3.07
CA ILE A 10 -3.20 4.86 -3.54
C ILE A 10 -3.33 4.95 -5.07
N THR A 11 -2.24 5.21 -5.79
CA THR A 11 -2.24 5.32 -7.26
C THR A 11 -1.62 4.12 -7.94
N ARG A 12 -0.56 3.54 -7.36
CA ARG A 12 0.10 2.37 -7.93
C ARG A 12 -0.65 1.09 -7.66
N GLN A 13 -0.60 0.23 -8.67
CA GLN A 13 -1.13 -1.11 -8.62
C GLN A 13 0.02 -2.12 -8.53
N MET A 14 -0.24 -3.23 -7.85
CA MET A 14 0.68 -4.33 -7.75
C MET A 14 0.93 -4.93 -9.16
N PRO A 15 2.18 -4.99 -9.64
CA PRO A 15 2.48 -5.43 -11.00
C PRO A 15 2.49 -6.96 -11.18
N PHE A 16 2.56 -7.73 -10.10
CA PHE A 16 2.67 -9.19 -10.12
C PHE A 16 2.03 -9.85 -8.88
N GLY A 17 2.06 -11.19 -8.84
CA GLY A 17 1.56 -11.98 -7.73
C GLY A 17 0.04 -12.12 -7.70
N LYS A 18 -0.48 -12.65 -6.59
CA LYS A 18 -1.91 -12.95 -6.40
C LYS A 18 -2.81 -11.72 -6.51
N TYR A 19 -2.29 -10.55 -6.11
CA TYR A 19 -3.04 -9.29 -6.09
C TYR A 19 -2.66 -8.36 -7.26
N LYS A 20 -2.16 -8.91 -8.38
CA LYS A 20 -1.84 -8.13 -9.57
C LYS A 20 -3.03 -7.25 -10.01
N GLY A 21 -2.77 -5.97 -10.28
CA GLY A 21 -3.78 -4.98 -10.67
C GLY A 21 -4.52 -4.32 -9.50
N ARG A 22 -4.31 -4.79 -8.25
CA ARG A 22 -4.86 -4.17 -7.05
C ARG A 22 -3.98 -3.01 -6.60
N ILE A 23 -4.58 -1.94 -6.09
CA ILE A 23 -3.85 -0.79 -5.53
C ILE A 23 -3.06 -1.24 -4.29
N LEU A 24 -1.85 -0.69 -4.10
CA LEU A 24 -0.99 -1.08 -2.98
C LEU A 24 -1.66 -0.85 -1.61
N ALA A 25 -2.35 0.27 -1.46
CA ALA A 25 -3.11 0.60 -0.26
C ALA A 25 -4.36 -0.29 -0.02
N ASP A 26 -4.74 -1.14 -0.98
CA ASP A 26 -5.84 -2.11 -0.85
C ASP A 26 -5.31 -3.54 -0.63
N LEU A 27 -3.99 -3.73 -0.53
CA LEU A 27 -3.40 -5.03 -0.29
C LEU A 27 -3.74 -5.52 1.12
N PRO A 28 -4.09 -6.81 1.29
CA PRO A 28 -4.40 -7.33 2.62
C PRO A 28 -3.17 -7.33 3.53
N GLY A 29 -3.35 -6.96 4.80
CA GLY A 29 -2.31 -7.01 5.83
C GLY A 29 -1.54 -8.35 5.89
N PRO A 30 -2.19 -9.53 5.80
CA PRO A 30 -1.48 -10.82 5.74
C PRO A 30 -0.49 -10.95 4.57
N TYR A 31 -0.79 -10.30 3.43
CA TYR A 31 0.09 -10.30 2.26
C TYR A 31 1.30 -9.37 2.46
N LEU A 32 1.10 -8.22 3.08
CA LEU A 32 2.18 -7.31 3.46
C LEU A 32 3.08 -7.94 4.53
N ASN A 33 2.49 -8.62 5.51
CA ASN A 33 3.23 -9.35 6.55
C ASN A 33 4.02 -10.53 5.97
N TRP A 34 3.53 -11.18 4.93
CA TRP A 34 4.31 -12.19 4.19
C TRP A 34 5.55 -11.55 3.54
N PHE A 35 5.40 -10.41 2.87
CA PHE A 35 6.55 -9.68 2.31
C PHE A 35 7.53 -9.19 3.38
N ALA A 36 7.07 -8.78 4.57
CA ALA A 36 7.96 -8.40 5.66
C ALA A 36 8.81 -9.57 6.18
N ARG A 37 8.36 -10.82 6.00
CA ARG A 37 9.10 -12.04 6.36
C ARG A 37 10.01 -12.52 5.24
N GLU A 38 9.51 -12.52 4.00
CA GLU A 38 10.24 -13.01 2.83
C GLU A 38 11.30 -11.99 2.35
N GLY A 39 11.00 -10.71 2.51
CA GLY A 39 11.78 -9.59 1.98
C GLY A 39 11.00 -8.83 0.90
N PHE A 40 11.18 -7.50 0.89
CA PHE A 40 10.58 -6.64 -0.13
C PHE A 40 11.42 -6.62 -1.41
N PRO A 41 10.81 -6.53 -2.60
CA PRO A 41 11.54 -6.42 -3.86
C PRO A 41 12.40 -5.14 -3.88
N HIS A 42 13.55 -5.16 -4.54
CA HIS A 42 14.37 -3.95 -4.64
C HIS A 42 13.69 -2.84 -5.46
N GLY A 43 14.05 -1.58 -5.15
CA GLY A 43 13.57 -0.40 -5.86
C GLY A 43 12.32 0.24 -5.23
N GLU A 44 11.65 1.10 -5.99
CA GLU A 44 10.52 1.92 -5.52
C GLU A 44 9.39 1.06 -4.95
N LEU A 45 9.04 -0.03 -5.64
CA LEU A 45 7.94 -0.91 -5.21
C LEU A 45 8.19 -1.51 -3.84
N GLY A 46 9.42 -1.93 -3.52
CA GLY A 46 9.73 -2.46 -2.20
C GLY A 46 9.61 -1.41 -1.11
N GLY A 47 10.09 -0.20 -1.38
CA GLY A 47 9.93 0.93 -0.46
C GLY A 47 8.46 1.26 -0.20
N LEU A 48 7.61 1.20 -1.24
CA LEU A 48 6.17 1.38 -1.09
C LEU A 48 5.50 0.25 -0.30
N LEU A 49 5.88 -1.00 -0.54
CA LEU A 49 5.33 -2.15 0.18
C LEU A 49 5.76 -2.14 1.67
N ALA A 50 7.02 -1.78 1.94
CA ALA A 50 7.51 -1.60 3.30
C ALA A 50 6.76 -0.48 4.02
N LEU A 51 6.61 0.68 3.38
CA LEU A 51 5.83 1.79 3.92
C LEU A 51 4.37 1.39 4.19
N MET A 52 3.74 0.67 3.26
CA MET A 52 2.37 0.20 3.46
C MET A 52 2.28 -0.79 4.62
N GLN A 53 3.27 -1.66 4.80
CA GLN A 53 3.33 -2.58 5.94
C GLN A 53 3.50 -1.83 7.27
N GLU A 54 4.33 -0.78 7.32
CA GLU A 54 4.47 0.06 8.51
C GLU A 54 3.15 0.78 8.85
N ILE A 55 2.45 1.31 7.84
CA ILE A 55 1.15 1.96 8.02
C ILE A 55 0.11 0.96 8.56
N ASP A 56 0.03 -0.23 7.96
CA ASP A 56 -0.90 -1.29 8.38
C ASP A 56 -0.59 -1.77 9.81
N HIS A 57 0.69 -2.03 10.10
CA HIS A 57 1.15 -2.51 11.41
C HIS A 57 0.86 -1.50 12.54
N ASN A 58 0.96 -0.20 12.24
CA ASN A 58 0.64 0.86 13.20
C ASN A 58 -0.85 1.24 13.23
N GLY A 59 -1.70 0.61 12.43
CA GLY A 59 -3.13 0.94 12.34
C GLY A 59 -3.40 2.33 11.75
N LEU A 60 -2.48 2.87 10.96
CA LEU A 60 -2.52 4.22 10.39
C LEU A 60 -3.16 4.29 9.00
N SER A 61 -3.83 3.23 8.56
CA SER A 61 -4.41 3.12 7.21
C SER A 61 -5.40 4.25 6.89
N ASP A 62 -6.09 4.79 7.90
CA ASP A 62 -7.07 5.86 7.73
C ASP A 62 -6.41 7.21 7.39
N LEU A 63 -5.09 7.36 7.56
CA LEU A 63 -4.33 8.51 7.06
C LEU A 63 -4.40 8.62 5.51
N LEU A 64 -4.67 7.51 4.82
CA LEU A 64 -4.81 7.50 3.37
C LEU A 64 -6.21 7.93 2.90
N ASP A 65 -7.20 7.96 3.77
CA ASP A 65 -8.59 8.31 3.41
C ASP A 65 -8.75 9.71 2.82
N PRO A 66 -8.16 10.79 3.38
CA PRO A 66 -8.25 12.11 2.74
C PRO A 66 -7.56 12.15 1.36
N LEU A 67 -6.49 11.39 1.18
CA LEU A 67 -5.82 11.27 -0.13
C LEU A 67 -6.71 10.49 -1.11
N ARG A 68 -7.33 9.41 -0.67
CA ARG A 68 -8.31 8.64 -1.46
C ARG A 68 -9.48 9.48 -1.91
N ALA A 69 -10.03 10.31 -1.02
CA ALA A 69 -11.10 11.24 -1.33
C ALA A 69 -10.67 12.25 -2.41
N LYS A 70 -9.48 12.84 -2.28
CA LYS A 70 -8.89 13.75 -3.28
C LYS A 70 -8.74 13.10 -4.66
N HIS A 71 -8.42 11.81 -4.71
CA HIS A 71 -8.24 11.06 -5.96
C HIS A 71 -9.49 10.30 -6.44
N GLY A 72 -10.64 10.41 -5.76
CA GLY A 72 -11.87 9.70 -6.11
C GLY A 72 -11.78 8.17 -5.98
N LYS A 73 -10.92 7.66 -5.08
CA LYS A 73 -10.67 6.23 -4.87
C LYS A 73 -11.01 5.78 -3.46
N PRO A 74 -12.31 5.73 -3.08
CA PRO A 74 -12.72 5.38 -1.73
C PRO A 74 -12.21 3.99 -1.34
N LYS A 75 -11.93 3.80 -0.04
CA LYS A 75 -11.52 2.52 0.53
C LYS A 75 -12.55 1.44 0.16
N PRO A 76 -12.13 0.27 -0.35
CA PRO A 76 -13.05 -0.81 -0.66
C PRO A 76 -13.75 -1.26 0.62
N ARG A 77 -15.09 -1.37 0.56
CA ARG A 77 -15.90 -1.94 1.64
C ARG A 77 -15.76 -3.46 1.56
N HIS A 78 -14.92 -4.03 2.42
CA HIS A 78 -14.72 -5.48 2.55
C HIS A 78 -15.67 -6.06 3.61
#